data_AF-F8GEJ0-F1
#
_entry.id   AF-F8GEJ0-F1
#
_cell.length_a   1.000
_cell.length_b   1.000
_cell.length_c   1.000
_cell.angle_alpha   90.00
_cell.angle_beta   90.00
_cell.angle_gamma   90.00
#
_symmetry.space_group_name_H-M   'P 1'
#
loop_
_entity.id
_entity.type
_entity.pdbx_description
1 polymer ?
#
loop_
_entity_poly.entity_id
_entity_poly.type
_entity_poly.pdbx_seq_one_letter_code
_entity_poly.pdbx_strand_id
1 'polypeptide(L)'
;MKTAIGIGQITAGQIIDILGGTFAVAKILNIKPPSVSDWRSAGNIPDDKLVRLAVKIEEVTNSAITRQILFPDDWETIWPELSVDSQVTAECACQS
;
A
#
# COMPACT_ATOMS: atom_id res chain seq x y z
N MET A 1 10.67 -5.18 9.17
CA MET A 1 10.44 -5.61 7.79
C MET A 1 11.13 -4.61 6.88
N LYS A 2 11.80 -5.06 5.80
CA LYS A 2 12.46 -4.15 4.85
C LYS A 2 11.42 -3.82 3.78
N THR A 3 10.63 -2.78 4.01
CA THR A 3 9.88 -2.13 2.92
C THR A 3 10.83 -1.84 1.77
N ALA A 4 10.38 -1.86 0.49
CA ALA A 4 11.18 -1.63 -0.73
C ALA A 4 11.74 -0.21 -0.84
N ILE A 5 12.47 0.17 0.18
CA ILE A 5 13.46 1.22 0.21
C ILE A 5 14.71 0.50 -0.35
N GLY A 6 14.66 0.02 -1.62
CA GLY A 6 15.84 -0.56 -2.30
C GLY A 6 16.07 -0.30 -3.81
N ILE A 7 15.05 0.05 -4.62
CA ILE A 7 15.24 0.22 -6.09
C ILE A 7 14.83 1.60 -6.66
N GLY A 8 14.55 2.58 -5.79
CA GLY A 8 14.04 3.92 -6.16
C GLY A 8 13.01 4.43 -5.14
N GLN A 9 13.46 4.94 -4.00
CA GLN A 9 12.71 4.99 -2.74
C GLN A 9 11.50 5.93 -2.74
N ILE A 10 10.36 5.42 -2.29
CA ILE A 10 9.27 6.26 -1.79
C ILE A 10 9.43 6.33 -0.26
N THR A 11 9.72 7.52 0.25
CA THR A 11 9.84 7.81 1.67
C THR A 11 8.48 7.91 2.36
N ALA A 12 8.44 7.77 3.69
CA ALA A 12 7.24 8.02 4.50
C ALA A 12 6.58 9.36 4.17
N GLY A 13 7.39 10.42 3.98
CA GLY A 13 6.91 11.74 3.59
C GLY A 13 6.25 11.74 2.20
N GLN A 14 6.87 11.11 1.21
CA GLN A 14 6.29 11.00 -0.13
C GLN A 14 4.98 10.21 -0.14
N ILE A 15 4.87 9.13 0.64
CA ILE A 15 3.61 8.40 0.80
C ILE A 15 2.52 9.32 1.35
N ILE A 16 2.84 10.08 2.40
CA ILE A 16 1.90 11.02 3.00
C ILE A 16 1.50 12.11 1.98
N ASP A 17 2.45 12.62 1.21
CA ASP A 17 2.21 13.67 0.22
C ASP A 17 1.36 13.15 -0.96
N ILE A 18 1.60 11.92 -1.46
CA ILE A 18 0.78 11.26 -2.48
C ILE A 18 -0.67 11.10 -2.02
N LEU A 19 -0.86 10.76 -0.74
CA LEU A 19 -2.19 10.58 -0.13
C LEU A 19 -2.94 11.90 0.16
N GLY A 20 -2.34 13.05 -0.14
CA GLY A 20 -2.95 14.37 0.09
C GLY A 20 -2.59 15.02 1.42
N GLY A 21 -1.53 14.55 2.08
CA GLY A 21 -0.94 15.18 3.27
C GLY A 21 -1.37 14.54 4.61
N THR A 22 -0.81 15.06 5.69
CA THR A 22 -0.92 14.48 7.05
C THR A 22 -2.37 14.36 7.53
N PHE A 23 -3.20 15.35 7.26
CA PHE A 23 -4.62 15.35 7.65
C PHE A 23 -5.45 14.33 6.87
N ALA A 24 -5.18 14.15 5.57
CA ALA A 24 -5.87 13.17 4.74
C ALA A 24 -5.56 11.74 5.24
N VAL A 25 -4.28 11.45 5.47
CA VAL A 25 -3.82 10.17 6.03
C VAL A 25 -4.41 9.92 7.42
N ALA A 26 -4.43 10.92 8.29
CA ALA A 26 -5.00 10.81 9.63
C ALA A 26 -6.51 10.47 9.58
N LYS A 27 -7.24 11.06 8.62
CA LYS A 27 -8.67 10.78 8.41
C LYS A 27 -8.89 9.36 7.87
N ILE A 28 -8.06 8.89 6.94
CA ILE A 28 -8.13 7.52 6.39
C ILE A 28 -7.95 6.48 7.50
N LEU A 29 -6.97 6.71 8.37
CA LEU A 29 -6.63 5.78 9.45
C LEU A 29 -7.43 6.02 10.74
N ASN A 30 -8.27 7.06 10.78
CA ASN A 30 -9.00 7.51 11.97
C ASN A 30 -8.10 7.68 13.21
N ILE A 31 -6.96 8.33 13.02
CA ILE A 31 -5.98 8.63 14.08
C ILE A 31 -5.79 10.14 14.23
N LYS A 32 -5.09 10.55 15.29
CA LYS A 32 -4.78 11.96 15.54
C LYS A 32 -3.73 12.44 14.51
N PRO A 33 -3.92 13.61 13.86
CA PRO A 33 -2.96 14.16 12.89
C PRO A 33 -1.50 14.28 13.40
N PRO A 34 -1.22 14.62 14.68
CA PRO A 34 0.14 14.65 15.21
C PRO A 34 0.88 13.32 15.04
N SER A 35 0.21 12.18 15.17
CA SER A 35 0.85 10.87 14.97
C SER A 35 1.40 10.71 13.56
N VAL A 36 0.70 11.23 12.54
CA VAL A 36 1.17 11.19 11.15
C VAL A 36 2.34 12.16 10.93
N SER A 37 2.29 13.33 11.58
CA SER A 37 3.42 14.27 11.57
C SER A 37 4.67 13.68 12.23
N ASP A 38 4.51 12.91 13.31
CA ASP A 38 5.60 12.20 13.98
C ASP A 38 6.24 11.17 13.06
N TRP A 39 5.45 10.43 12.26
CA TRP A 39 5.98 9.48 11.28
C TRP A 39 6.82 10.16 10.20
N ARG A 40 6.41 11.36 9.76
CA ARG A 40 7.18 12.17 8.80
C ARG A 40 8.52 12.58 9.39
N SER A 41 8.54 13.00 10.66
CA SER A 41 9.77 13.38 11.38
C SER A 41 10.66 12.17 11.66
N ALA A 42 10.07 11.02 12.02
CA ALA A 42 10.78 9.77 12.27
C ALA A 42 11.26 9.10 10.96
N GLY A 43 10.72 9.50 9.81
CA GLY A 43 11.03 8.91 8.50
C GLY A 43 10.48 7.49 8.31
N ASN A 44 9.60 7.02 9.19
CA ASN A 44 9.10 5.65 9.19
C ASN A 44 7.60 5.61 9.50
N ILE A 45 6.84 4.83 8.71
CA ILE A 45 5.42 4.55 8.97
C ILE A 45 5.33 3.14 9.57
N PRO A 46 4.57 2.94 10.66
CA PRO A 46 4.37 1.61 11.21
C PRO A 46 3.76 0.65 10.17
N ASP A 47 4.27 -0.59 10.11
CA ASP A 47 3.90 -1.57 9.10
C ASP A 47 2.39 -1.85 9.07
N ASP A 48 1.76 -1.95 10.25
CA ASP A 48 0.32 -2.18 10.37
C ASP A 48 -0.55 -1.04 9.83
N LYS A 49 0.00 0.18 9.80
CA LYS A 49 -0.64 1.36 9.18
C LYS A 49 -0.36 1.39 7.69
N LEU A 50 0.87 1.07 7.29
CA LEU A 50 1.26 1.04 5.89
C LEU A 50 0.45 0.02 5.09
N VAL A 51 0.17 -1.15 5.66
CA VAL A 51 -0.70 -2.18 5.06
C VAL A 51 -2.10 -1.63 4.75
N ARG A 52 -2.69 -0.87 5.68
CA ARG A 52 -4.01 -0.22 5.47
C ARG A 52 -3.96 0.89 4.42
N LEU A 53 -2.85 1.62 4.35
CA LEU A 53 -2.66 2.68 3.37
C LEU A 53 -2.36 2.15 1.97
N ALA A 54 -1.78 0.96 1.84
CA ALA A 54 -1.33 0.39 0.58
C ALA A 54 -2.44 0.34 -0.49
N VAL A 55 -3.64 -0.11 -0.12
CA VAL A 55 -4.81 -0.14 -1.01
C VAL A 55 -5.16 1.28 -1.48
N LYS A 56 -5.13 2.26 -0.56
CA LYS A 56 -5.49 3.63 -0.90
C LYS A 56 -4.45 4.31 -1.79
N ILE A 57 -3.17 4.00 -1.59
CA ILE A 57 -2.07 4.47 -2.44
C ILE A 57 -2.27 3.93 -3.86
N GLU A 58 -2.58 2.64 -4.00
CA GLU A 58 -2.82 2.00 -5.30
C GLU A 58 -4.00 2.64 -6.04
N GLU A 59 -5.11 2.93 -5.33
CA GLU A 59 -6.26 3.66 -5.89
C GLU A 59 -5.89 5.08 -6.36
N VAL A 60 -5.18 5.85 -5.54
CA VAL A 60 -4.83 7.24 -5.85
C VAL A 60 -3.80 7.34 -6.97
N THR A 61 -2.94 6.33 -7.09
CA THR A 61 -1.85 6.30 -8.09
C THR A 61 -2.24 5.57 -9.36
N ASN A 62 -3.51 5.15 -9.50
CA ASN A 62 -4.01 4.34 -10.63
C ASN A 62 -3.11 3.12 -10.91
N SER A 63 -2.78 2.35 -9.87
CA SER A 63 -1.92 1.16 -9.94
C SER A 63 -0.46 1.41 -10.36
N ALA A 64 0.00 2.67 -10.39
CA ALA A 64 1.43 2.96 -10.58
C ALA A 64 2.28 2.50 -9.39
N ILE A 65 1.72 2.56 -8.18
CA ILE A 65 2.32 2.00 -6.97
C ILE A 65 1.42 0.89 -6.46
N THR A 66 1.87 -0.35 -6.59
CA THR A 66 1.13 -1.54 -6.15
C THR A 66 1.58 -2.00 -4.76
N ARG A 67 0.72 -2.80 -4.10
CA ARG A 67 1.05 -3.47 -2.83
C ARG A 67 2.38 -4.27 -2.89
N GLN A 68 2.66 -4.92 -4.02
CA GLN A 68 3.91 -5.66 -4.25
C GLN A 68 5.15 -4.75 -4.24
N ILE A 69 5.04 -3.55 -4.83
CA ILE A 69 6.12 -2.55 -4.82
C ILE A 69 6.35 -2.02 -3.40
N LEU A 70 5.30 -1.83 -2.60
CA LEU A 70 5.42 -1.32 -1.23
C LEU A 70 6.04 -2.37 -0.27
N PHE A 71 5.70 -3.65 -0.45
CA PHE A 71 6.09 -4.76 0.43
C PHE A 71 6.77 -5.88 -0.34
N PRO A 72 8.01 -5.70 -0.82
CA PRO A 72 8.66 -6.65 -1.74
C PRO A 72 8.91 -8.02 -1.09
N ASP A 73 9.16 -8.03 0.22
CA ASP A 73 9.55 -9.22 0.97
C ASP A 73 8.34 -9.94 1.60
N ASP A 74 7.27 -9.18 1.93
CA ASP A 74 6.18 -9.66 2.79
C ASP A 74 4.80 -9.67 2.09
N TRP A 75 4.69 -9.17 0.84
CA TRP A 75 3.38 -9.04 0.17
C TRP A 75 2.63 -10.37 0.02
N GLU A 76 3.32 -11.47 -0.27
CA GLU A 76 2.71 -12.80 -0.44
C GLU A 76 2.08 -13.32 0.84
N THR A 77 2.63 -12.93 1.99
CA THR A 77 2.10 -13.34 3.30
C THR A 77 0.86 -12.53 3.68
N ILE A 78 0.84 -11.25 3.32
CA ILE A 78 -0.24 -10.32 3.67
C ILE A 78 -1.43 -10.45 2.71
N TRP A 79 -1.14 -10.61 1.40
CA TRP A 79 -2.14 -10.72 0.33
C TRP A 79 -1.82 -11.89 -0.61
N PRO A 80 -1.99 -13.15 -0.15
CA PRO A 80 -1.74 -14.33 -0.97
C PRO A 80 -2.62 -14.39 -2.22
N GLU A 81 -3.77 -13.71 -2.23
CA GLU A 81 -4.66 -13.62 -3.38
C GLU A 81 -4.04 -12.88 -4.58
N LEU A 82 -3.00 -12.06 -4.36
CA LEU A 82 -2.30 -11.34 -5.43
C LEU A 82 -1.26 -12.19 -6.16
N SER A 83 -0.82 -13.31 -5.58
CA SER A 83 0.19 -14.18 -6.22
C SER A 83 -0.44 -15.16 -7.23
N VAL A 84 -1.77 -15.26 -7.22
CA VAL A 84 -2.53 -16.12 -8.11
C VAL A 84 -2.88 -15.33 -9.37
N ASP A 85 -1.92 -15.24 -10.28
CA ASP A 85 -2.13 -14.66 -11.61
C ASP A 85 -3.20 -15.48 -12.36
N SER A 86 -4.37 -14.86 -12.53
CA SER A 86 -5.41 -15.10 -13.54
C SER A 86 -5.38 -16.43 -14.31
N GLN A 87 -5.90 -17.53 -13.75
CA GLN A 87 -6.36 -18.68 -14.55
C GLN A 87 -7.65 -19.26 -13.96
N VAL A 88 -8.69 -18.43 -13.83
CA VAL A 88 -10.08 -18.92 -13.85
C VAL A 88 -10.85 -18.10 -14.86
N THR A 89 -10.44 -18.14 -16.13
CA THR A 89 -11.41 -18.01 -17.21
C THR A 89 -12.22 -19.30 -17.22
N ALA A 90 -13.20 -19.40 -16.33
CA ALA A 90 -14.31 -20.32 -16.52
C ALA A 90 -15.18 -19.77 -17.66
N GLU A 91 -14.63 -19.84 -18.86
CA GLU A 91 -15.43 -19.92 -20.07
C GLU A 91 -16.26 -21.21 -19.93
N CYS A 92 -17.49 -21.07 -19.44
CA CYS A 92 -18.54 -22.06 -19.68
C CYS A 92 -18.94 -21.94 -21.15
N ALA A 93 -18.05 -22.39 -22.03
CA ALA A 93 -18.44 -22.90 -23.33
C ALA A 93 -19.05 -24.30 -23.08
N CYS A 94 -20.28 -24.47 -23.57
CA CYS A 94 -21.00 -25.73 -23.77
C CYS A 94 -21.70 -26.36 -22.53
N GLN A 95 -23.01 -26.13 -22.40
CA GLN A 95 -23.99 -27.20 -22.07
C GLN A 95 -25.47 -26.74 -22.22
N SER A 96 -25.96 -26.72 -23.47
CA SER A 96 -27.20 -27.36 -23.97
C SER A 96 -27.68 -26.71 -25.26
#